data_AF-A0A7W9Q2S3-F1
#
_entry.id   AF-A0A7W9Q2S3-F1
#
_cell.length_a   1.000
_cell.length_b   1.000
_cell.length_c   1.000
_cell.angle_alpha   90.00
_cell.angle_beta   90.00
_cell.angle_gamma   90.00
#
_symmetry.space_group_name_H-M   'P 1'
#
loop_
_entity.id
_entity.type
_entity.pdbx_description
1 polymer ?
#
loop_
_entity_poly.entity_id
_entity_poly.type
_entity_poly.pdbx_seq_one_letter_code
_entity_poly.pdbx_strand_id
1 'polypeptide(L)'
;MIPVKSTEEQRTAYTQAIIEKWTTATPDQRRRGREWYIRAHNFAAHIAAGEIGKGAGVLAALSANKSWTENCRLARKAFADGKASGHVRDALTKANRILAGTDPSQVLPMHIKTGCFYMCIADPANTEAVVIDRHAHDIAVREIYGQRDRGLGAAGRYNVLADCYRAAAQQIGEVPSTVQAVTWVAHIERNRGR
;
A
#
# COMPACT_ATOMS: atom_id res chain seq x y z
N MET A 1 -14.59 -14.39 0.61
CA MET A 1 -14.58 -13.01 0.08
C MET A 1 -15.51 -12.17 0.94
N ILE A 2 -15.12 -10.95 1.33
CA ILE A 2 -15.99 -10.09 2.16
C ILE A 2 -17.17 -9.51 1.35
N PRO A 3 -18.31 -9.18 1.99
CA PRO A 3 -19.42 -8.55 1.30
C PRO A 3 -19.08 -7.11 0.88
N VAL A 4 -19.71 -6.64 -0.21
CA VAL A 4 -19.60 -5.24 -0.67
C VAL A 4 -20.29 -4.29 0.31
N LYS A 5 -21.41 -4.73 0.87
CA LYS A 5 -22.14 -4.05 1.95
C LYS A 5 -21.92 -4.85 3.23
N SER A 6 -20.96 -4.44 4.05
CA SER A 6 -20.73 -5.09 5.34
C SER A 6 -21.69 -4.56 6.41
N THR A 7 -22.05 -5.40 7.37
CA THR A 7 -22.75 -4.94 8.58
C THR A 7 -21.80 -4.15 9.48
N GLU A 8 -22.35 -3.45 10.46
CA GLU A 8 -21.55 -2.77 11.49
C GLU A 8 -20.74 -3.78 12.32
N GLU A 9 -21.36 -4.88 12.74
CA GLU A 9 -20.71 -5.99 13.44
C GLU A 9 -19.49 -6.52 12.67
N GLN A 10 -19.61 -6.68 11.35
CA GLN A 10 -18.50 -7.12 10.50
C GLN A 10 -17.36 -6.09 10.48
N ARG A 11 -17.68 -4.79 10.34
CA ARG A 11 -16.66 -3.72 10.37
C ARG A 11 -15.95 -3.67 11.72
N THR A 12 -16.69 -3.81 12.81
CA THR A 12 -16.14 -3.88 14.17
C THR A 12 -15.20 -5.07 14.32
N ALA A 13 -15.60 -6.26 13.84
CA ALA A 13 -14.76 -7.45 13.89
C ALA A 13 -13.46 -7.30 13.08
N TYR A 14 -13.53 -6.72 11.88
CA TYR A 14 -12.34 -6.45 11.06
C TYR A 14 -11.41 -5.43 11.70
N THR A 15 -11.96 -4.35 12.25
CA THR A 15 -11.21 -3.31 12.96
C THR A 15 -10.47 -3.90 14.16
N GLN A 16 -11.17 -4.72 14.96
CA GLN A 16 -10.59 -5.39 16.11
C GLN A 16 -9.46 -6.36 15.72
N ALA A 17 -9.61 -7.09 14.61
CA ALA A 17 -8.55 -7.95 14.09
C ALA A 17 -7.28 -7.18 13.70
N ILE A 18 -7.44 -5.99 13.11
CA ILE A 18 -6.32 -5.11 12.76
C ILE A 18 -5.61 -4.60 14.03
N ILE A 19 -6.38 -4.14 15.02
CA ILE A 19 -5.86 -3.66 16.31
C ILE A 19 -5.09 -4.77 17.02
N GLU A 20 -5.65 -5.98 17.13
CA GLU A 20 -4.97 -7.12 17.72
C GLU A 20 -3.66 -7.48 17.00
N LYS A 21 -3.66 -7.39 15.66
CA LYS A 21 -2.44 -7.66 14.90
C LYS A 21 -1.36 -6.62 15.17
N TRP A 22 -1.75 -5.36 15.40
CA TRP A 22 -0.85 -4.30 15.82
C TRP A 22 -0.35 -4.50 17.25
N THR A 23 -1.23 -4.79 18.20
CA THR A 23 -0.87 -4.94 19.62
C THR A 23 0.09 -6.11 19.84
N THR A 24 -0.06 -7.18 19.06
CA THR A 24 0.84 -8.36 19.10
C THR A 24 2.14 -8.19 18.30
N ALA A 25 2.32 -7.10 17.55
CA ALA A 25 3.57 -6.83 16.84
C ALA A 25 4.70 -6.46 17.82
N THR A 26 5.88 -7.03 17.61
CA THR A 26 7.06 -6.75 18.45
C THR A 26 7.53 -5.29 18.30
N PRO A 27 8.29 -4.73 19.26
CA PRO A 27 8.83 -3.38 19.13
C PRO A 27 9.63 -3.15 17.83
N ASP A 28 10.38 -4.17 17.41
CA ASP A 28 11.13 -4.15 16.15
C ASP A 28 10.22 -4.08 14.92
N GLN A 29 9.17 -4.89 14.89
CA GLN A 29 8.19 -4.89 13.79
C GLN A 29 7.46 -3.55 13.70
N ARG A 30 7.08 -2.98 14.85
CA ARG A 30 6.46 -1.64 14.92
C ARG A 30 7.40 -0.57 14.40
N ARG A 31 8.67 -0.58 14.81
CA ARG A 31 9.68 0.37 14.31
C ARG A 31 9.83 0.28 12.79
N ARG A 32 10.03 -0.93 12.25
CA ARG A 32 10.18 -1.13 10.80
C ARG A 32 8.94 -0.77 9.99
N GLY A 33 7.74 -1.03 10.52
CA GLY A 33 6.50 -0.63 9.86
C GLY A 33 6.30 0.89 9.85
N ARG A 34 6.58 1.59 10.96
CA ARG A 34 6.55 3.07 11.02
C ARG A 34 7.51 3.72 10.03
N GLU A 35 8.70 3.15 9.87
CA GLU A 35 9.69 3.68 8.94
C GLU A 35 9.39 3.35 7.47
N TRP A 36 8.44 2.47 7.17
CA TRP A 36 8.25 1.91 5.83
C TRP A 36 7.98 3.00 4.80
N TYR A 37 6.93 3.82 5.02
CA TYR A 37 6.53 4.85 4.05
C TYR A 37 7.50 6.03 4.06
N ILE A 38 8.15 6.33 5.19
CA ILE A 38 9.22 7.32 5.27
C ILE A 38 10.41 6.93 4.38
N ARG A 39 10.84 5.66 4.46
CA ARG A 39 11.93 5.13 3.62
C ARG A 39 11.54 5.12 2.14
N ALA A 40 10.29 4.75 1.82
CA ALA A 40 9.79 4.78 0.46
C ALA A 40 9.71 6.21 -0.11
N HIS A 41 9.28 7.18 0.70
CA HIS A 41 9.26 8.61 0.35
C HIS A 41 10.66 9.14 0.06
N ASN A 42 11.62 8.87 0.93
CA ASN A 42 13.02 9.28 0.72
C ASN A 42 13.61 8.65 -0.54
N PHE A 43 13.28 7.39 -0.81
CA PHE A 43 13.67 6.74 -2.06
C PHE A 43 13.04 7.40 -3.29
N ALA A 44 11.75 7.73 -3.23
CA ALA A 44 11.03 8.43 -4.29
C ALA A 44 11.66 9.80 -4.60
N ALA A 45 11.95 10.58 -3.56
CA ALA A 45 12.63 11.87 -3.67
C ALA A 45 14.01 11.71 -4.33
N HIS A 46 14.78 10.71 -3.89
CA HIS A 46 16.14 10.47 -4.38
C HIS A 46 16.17 10.13 -5.87
N ILE A 47 15.33 9.18 -6.33
CA ILE A 47 15.34 8.75 -7.75
C ILE A 47 14.79 9.82 -8.70
N ALA A 48 13.99 10.77 -8.20
CA ALA A 48 13.33 11.81 -8.98
C ALA A 48 13.97 13.20 -8.76
N ALA A 49 15.21 13.27 -8.27
CA ALA A 49 15.93 14.51 -8.03
C ALA A 49 15.12 15.57 -7.22
N GLY A 50 14.37 15.11 -6.22
CA GLY A 50 13.53 15.95 -5.37
C GLY A 50 12.07 16.07 -5.81
N GLU A 51 11.70 15.65 -7.03
CA GLU A 51 10.31 15.62 -7.50
C GLU A 51 9.53 14.46 -6.87
N ILE A 52 9.21 14.56 -5.57
CA ILE A 52 8.58 13.51 -4.77
C ILE A 52 7.32 12.94 -5.44
N GLY A 53 6.41 13.80 -5.92
CA GLY A 53 5.17 13.37 -6.57
C GLY A 53 5.44 12.49 -7.81
N LYS A 54 6.41 12.89 -8.65
CA LYS A 54 6.83 12.12 -9.83
C LYS A 54 7.44 10.78 -9.42
N GLY A 55 8.37 10.78 -8.45
CA GLY A 55 9.00 9.56 -7.92
C GLY A 55 8.00 8.57 -7.34
N ALA A 56 7.09 9.06 -6.49
CA ALA A 56 6.03 8.27 -5.88
C ALA A 56 5.07 7.71 -6.94
N GLY A 57 4.71 8.53 -7.93
CA GLY A 57 3.83 8.13 -9.02
C GLY A 57 4.41 7.02 -9.88
N VAL A 58 5.70 7.10 -10.24
CA VAL A 58 6.40 6.05 -10.98
C VAL A 58 6.50 4.75 -10.16
N LEU A 59 6.85 4.84 -8.87
CA LEU A 59 6.88 3.69 -7.97
C LEU A 59 5.52 3.01 -7.85
N ALA A 60 4.44 3.79 -7.81
CA ALA A 60 3.09 3.26 -7.74
C ALA A 60 2.69 2.58 -9.06
N ALA A 61 2.93 3.22 -10.20
CA ALA A 61 2.63 2.69 -11.53
C ALA A 61 3.29 1.31 -11.77
N LEU A 62 4.51 1.11 -11.27
CA LEU A 62 5.31 -0.11 -11.47
C LEU A 62 5.14 -1.17 -10.35
N SER A 63 4.30 -0.92 -9.36
CA SER A 63 4.20 -1.75 -8.14
C SER A 63 3.50 -3.11 -8.34
N ALA A 64 2.72 -3.27 -9.41
CA ALA A 64 1.86 -4.45 -9.58
C ALA A 64 2.70 -5.73 -9.76
N ASN A 65 2.50 -6.72 -8.87
CA ASN A 65 3.19 -8.01 -8.89
C ASN A 65 4.73 -7.90 -8.86
N LYS A 66 5.27 -6.90 -8.17
CA LYS A 66 6.71 -6.72 -7.95
C LYS A 66 7.06 -6.78 -6.47
N SER A 67 8.21 -7.37 -6.16
CA SER A 67 8.84 -7.18 -4.86
C SER A 67 9.27 -5.72 -4.73
N TRP A 68 9.45 -5.23 -3.50
CA TRP A 68 9.93 -3.87 -3.29
C TRP A 68 11.28 -3.61 -3.96
N THR A 69 12.22 -4.55 -3.85
CA THR A 69 13.55 -4.46 -4.49
C THR A 69 13.44 -4.35 -6.01
N GLU A 70 12.59 -5.16 -6.63
CA GLU A 70 12.41 -5.12 -8.09
C GLU A 70 11.70 -3.85 -8.55
N ASN A 71 10.70 -3.38 -7.79
CA ASN A 71 10.05 -2.10 -8.07
C ASN A 71 11.06 -0.94 -8.01
N CYS A 72 11.90 -0.90 -6.98
CA CYS A 72 12.96 0.11 -6.85
C CYS A 72 13.94 0.06 -8.04
N ARG A 73 14.34 -1.15 -8.47
CA ARG A 73 15.23 -1.34 -9.61
C ARG A 73 14.60 -0.80 -10.91
N LEU A 74 13.34 -1.14 -11.16
CA LEU A 74 12.60 -0.69 -12.35
C LEU A 74 12.39 0.83 -12.35
N ALA A 75 12.00 1.41 -11.21
CA ALA A 75 11.80 2.85 -11.08
C ALA A 75 13.11 3.62 -11.30
N ARG A 76 14.21 3.20 -10.66
CA ARG A 76 15.54 3.82 -10.88
C ARG A 76 15.96 3.75 -12.33
N LYS A 77 15.80 2.57 -12.96
CA LYS A 77 16.08 2.39 -14.40
C LYS A 77 15.24 3.34 -15.25
N ALA A 78 13.96 3.49 -14.95
CA ALA A 78 13.06 4.34 -15.71
C ALA A 78 13.46 5.82 -15.67
N PHE A 79 13.92 6.33 -14.51
CA PHE A 79 14.46 7.69 -14.41
C PHE A 79 15.81 7.84 -15.13
N ALA A 80 16.71 6.84 -15.02
CA ALA A 80 18.00 6.87 -15.70
C ALA A 80 17.87 6.85 -17.23
N ASP A 81 16.97 6.03 -17.76
CA ASP A 81 16.76 5.85 -19.20
C ASP A 81 15.79 6.89 -19.79
N GLY A 82 15.11 7.67 -18.94
CA GLY A 82 14.00 8.54 -19.34
C GLY A 82 12.75 7.79 -19.84
N LYS A 83 12.71 6.46 -19.69
CA LYS A 83 11.62 5.60 -20.16
C LYS A 83 11.52 4.32 -19.35
N ALA A 84 10.31 3.98 -18.92
CA ALA A 84 10.02 2.72 -18.23
C ALA A 84 10.10 1.50 -19.19
N SER A 85 10.66 0.40 -18.69
CA SER A 85 10.78 -0.89 -19.38
C SER A 85 10.69 -2.07 -18.40
N GLY A 86 10.58 -3.31 -18.89
CA GLY A 86 10.63 -4.51 -18.04
C GLY A 86 9.33 -4.81 -17.25
N HIS A 87 8.19 -4.30 -17.72
CA HIS A 87 6.88 -4.52 -17.11
C HIS A 87 5.79 -4.72 -18.18
N VAL A 88 4.60 -5.12 -17.76
CA VAL A 88 3.41 -5.15 -18.64
C VAL A 88 3.05 -3.75 -19.15
N ARG A 89 2.46 -3.70 -20.36
CA ARG A 89 2.18 -2.46 -21.11
C ARG A 89 1.45 -1.38 -20.29
N ASP A 90 0.39 -1.75 -19.57
CA ASP A 90 -0.41 -0.80 -18.79
C ASP A 90 0.43 -0.04 -17.74
N ALA A 91 1.27 -0.76 -16.98
CA ALA A 91 2.18 -0.17 -16.00
C ALA A 91 3.22 0.75 -16.67
N LEU A 92 3.78 0.33 -17.81
CA LEU A 92 4.73 1.13 -18.56
C LEU A 92 4.10 2.42 -19.10
N THR A 93 2.87 2.33 -19.63
CA THR A 93 2.14 3.51 -20.12
C THR A 93 1.92 4.53 -19.00
N LYS A 94 1.48 4.08 -17.83
CA LYS A 94 1.27 4.96 -16.66
C LYS A 94 2.58 5.61 -16.22
N ALA A 95 3.63 4.81 -16.04
CA ALA A 95 4.94 5.32 -15.62
C ALA A 95 5.52 6.33 -16.63
N ASN A 96 5.43 6.05 -17.93
CA ASN A 96 5.94 6.95 -18.97
C ASN A 96 5.16 8.27 -19.05
N ARG A 97 3.84 8.27 -18.83
CA ARG A 97 3.06 9.51 -18.75
C ARG A 97 3.50 10.37 -17.57
N ILE A 98 3.76 9.75 -16.42
CA ILE A 98 4.24 10.46 -15.21
C ILE A 98 5.66 11.00 -15.43
N LEU A 99 6.56 10.20 -16.02
CA LEU A 99 7.91 10.66 -16.39
C LEU A 99 7.87 11.87 -17.34
N ALA A 100 6.92 11.87 -18.29
CA ALA A 100 6.70 12.99 -19.21
C ALA A 100 6.01 14.22 -18.55
N GLY A 101 5.73 14.18 -17.24
CA GLY A 101 5.20 15.32 -16.48
C GLY A 101 3.68 15.33 -16.29
N THR A 102 2.97 14.26 -16.68
CA THR A 102 1.54 14.15 -16.32
C THR A 102 1.42 13.95 -14.80
N ASP A 103 0.53 14.69 -14.16
CA ASP A 103 0.27 14.53 -12.73
C ASP A 103 -0.17 13.08 -12.40
N PRO A 104 0.40 12.42 -11.37
CA PRO A 104 0.05 11.04 -11.02
C PRO A 104 -1.45 10.82 -10.77
N SER A 105 -2.18 11.80 -10.24
CA SER A 105 -3.62 11.66 -9.96
C SER A 105 -4.48 11.52 -11.22
N GLN A 106 -3.98 11.98 -12.37
CA GLN A 106 -4.65 11.87 -13.68
C GLN A 106 -4.36 10.53 -14.38
N VAL A 107 -3.43 9.75 -13.85
CA VAL A 107 -2.91 8.53 -14.50
C VAL A 107 -3.19 7.29 -13.67
N LEU A 108 -3.07 7.41 -12.35
CA LEU A 108 -3.22 6.30 -11.42
C LEU A 108 -4.69 6.14 -11.02
N PRO A 109 -5.15 4.90 -10.78
CA PRO A 109 -6.50 4.68 -10.25
C PRO A 109 -6.53 5.06 -8.76
N MET A 110 -6.86 6.33 -8.50
CA MET A 110 -6.75 6.98 -7.18
C MET A 110 -7.63 6.39 -6.08
N HIS A 111 -8.62 5.58 -6.45
CA HIS A 111 -9.61 4.99 -5.54
C HIS A 111 -9.29 3.55 -5.11
N ILE A 112 -8.16 2.99 -5.54
CA ILE A 112 -7.71 1.64 -5.17
C ILE A 112 -6.23 1.62 -4.82
N LYS A 113 -5.72 0.41 -4.53
CA LYS A 113 -4.36 0.09 -4.11
C LYS A 113 -3.28 0.98 -4.72
N THR A 114 -3.21 1.07 -6.05
CA THR A 114 -2.14 1.82 -6.74
C THR A 114 -2.17 3.30 -6.40
N GLY A 115 -3.35 3.92 -6.40
CA GLY A 115 -3.54 5.31 -6.01
C GLY A 115 -3.21 5.56 -4.54
N CYS A 116 -3.72 4.72 -3.64
CA CYS A 116 -3.40 4.82 -2.21
C CYS A 116 -1.90 4.64 -1.95
N PHE A 117 -1.23 3.76 -2.69
CA PHE A 117 0.20 3.55 -2.56
C PHE A 117 1.00 4.79 -2.99
N TYR A 118 0.59 5.45 -4.06
CA TYR A 118 1.13 6.76 -4.44
C TYR A 118 0.94 7.78 -3.30
N MET A 119 -0.28 7.94 -2.78
CA MET A 119 -0.56 8.93 -1.73
C MET A 119 0.26 8.69 -0.47
N CYS A 120 0.40 7.44 -0.02
CA CYS A 120 1.17 7.10 1.18
C CYS A 120 2.68 7.33 1.00
N ILE A 121 3.22 7.17 -0.22
CA ILE A 121 4.63 7.48 -0.51
C ILE A 121 4.83 8.98 -0.66
N ALA A 122 3.94 9.66 -1.38
CA ALA A 122 4.04 11.10 -1.62
C ALA A 122 3.93 11.90 -0.31
N ASP A 123 3.04 11.46 0.58
CA ASP A 123 2.85 12.04 1.91
C ASP A 123 2.69 10.94 2.98
N PRO A 124 3.79 10.59 3.69
CA PRO A 124 3.74 9.61 4.77
C PRO A 124 2.87 10.02 5.97
N ALA A 125 2.54 11.31 6.10
CA ALA A 125 1.68 11.84 7.17
C ALA A 125 0.20 11.85 6.78
N ASN A 126 -0.15 11.40 5.57
CA ASN A 126 -1.52 11.39 5.07
C ASN A 126 -2.44 10.58 5.99
N THR A 127 -3.47 11.21 6.52
CA THR A 127 -4.40 10.62 7.50
C THR A 127 -5.51 9.78 6.85
N GLU A 128 -5.64 9.81 5.52
CA GLU A 128 -6.74 9.18 4.80
C GLU A 128 -6.30 7.97 3.97
N ALA A 129 -5.10 8.00 3.40
CA ALA A 129 -4.64 6.97 2.47
C ALA A 129 -4.22 5.69 3.20
N VAL A 130 -4.71 4.55 2.71
CA VAL A 130 -4.29 3.22 3.16
C VAL A 130 -4.30 2.21 2.02
N VAL A 131 -3.26 1.38 1.96
CA VAL A 131 -3.08 0.38 0.91
C VAL A 131 -3.71 -0.94 1.33
N ILE A 132 -4.84 -1.29 0.72
CA ILE A 132 -5.47 -2.60 0.93
C ILE A 132 -4.94 -3.58 -0.12
N ASP A 133 -4.02 -4.44 0.33
CA ASP A 133 -3.50 -5.55 -0.45
C ASP A 133 -3.99 -6.91 0.08
N ARG A 134 -3.44 -8.00 -0.45
CA ARG A 134 -3.81 -9.36 -0.05
C ARG A 134 -3.56 -9.61 1.44
N HIS A 135 -2.52 -9.01 2.03
CA HIS A 135 -2.17 -9.22 3.43
C HIS A 135 -3.06 -8.37 4.32
N ALA A 136 -3.31 -7.11 3.94
CA ALA A 136 -4.21 -6.24 4.66
C ALA A 136 -5.61 -6.87 4.79
N HIS A 137 -6.10 -7.49 3.71
CA HIS A 137 -7.30 -8.31 3.72
C HIS A 137 -7.17 -9.50 4.68
N ASP A 138 -6.17 -10.37 4.52
CA ASP A 138 -6.01 -11.60 5.31
C ASP A 138 -5.88 -11.31 6.82
N ILE A 139 -5.28 -10.17 7.19
CA ILE A 139 -5.22 -9.67 8.56
C ILE A 139 -6.62 -9.33 9.07
N ALA A 140 -7.37 -8.51 8.33
CA ALA A 140 -8.70 -8.05 8.74
C ALA A 140 -9.69 -9.22 8.89
N VAL A 141 -9.65 -10.20 7.98
CA VAL A 141 -10.56 -11.36 8.03
C VAL A 141 -10.03 -12.52 8.90
N ARG A 142 -8.83 -12.39 9.48
CA ARG A 142 -8.14 -13.43 10.28
C ARG A 142 -7.97 -14.78 9.55
N GLU A 143 -7.85 -14.76 8.23
CA GLU A 143 -7.77 -15.96 7.39
C GLU A 143 -6.76 -15.77 6.26
N ILE A 144 -5.87 -16.75 6.06
CA ILE A 144 -4.91 -16.73 4.95
C ILE A 144 -5.58 -17.28 3.69
N TYR A 145 -5.76 -16.43 2.69
CA TYR A 145 -6.46 -16.80 1.46
C TYR A 145 -5.59 -17.56 0.46
N GLY A 146 -4.26 -17.48 0.57
CA GLY A 146 -3.36 -18.02 -0.46
C GLY A 146 -3.66 -17.37 -1.81
N GLN A 147 -3.88 -18.19 -2.84
CA GLN A 147 -4.24 -17.76 -4.21
C GLN A 147 -5.74 -17.48 -4.41
N ARG A 148 -6.58 -17.66 -3.39
CA ARG A 148 -8.02 -17.37 -3.50
C ARG A 148 -8.25 -15.88 -3.80
N ASP A 149 -9.23 -15.61 -4.66
CA ASP A 149 -9.65 -14.24 -4.93
C ASP A 149 -10.31 -13.62 -3.69
N ARG A 150 -9.93 -12.36 -3.45
CA ARG A 150 -10.38 -11.53 -2.34
C ARG A 150 -11.40 -10.48 -2.81
N GLY A 151 -11.59 -10.31 -4.12
CA GLY A 151 -12.55 -9.37 -4.69
C GLY A 151 -12.16 -7.90 -4.51
N LEU A 152 -10.87 -7.61 -4.24
CA LEU A 152 -10.35 -6.27 -3.97
C LEU A 152 -10.35 -5.34 -5.20
N GLY A 153 -10.67 -5.87 -6.38
CA GLY A 153 -10.95 -5.03 -7.56
C GLY A 153 -12.28 -4.26 -7.46
N ALA A 154 -13.20 -4.68 -6.58
CA ALA A 154 -14.43 -3.96 -6.32
C ALA A 154 -14.19 -2.83 -5.30
N ALA A 155 -14.38 -1.57 -5.71
CA ALA A 155 -14.17 -0.40 -4.87
C ALA A 155 -14.89 -0.48 -3.51
N GLY A 156 -16.13 -0.99 -3.47
CA GLY A 156 -16.87 -1.14 -2.22
C GLY A 156 -16.18 -2.07 -1.21
N ARG A 157 -15.61 -3.21 -1.64
CA ARG A 157 -14.86 -4.11 -0.74
C ARG A 157 -13.55 -3.49 -0.29
N TYR A 158 -12.86 -2.82 -1.21
CA TYR A 158 -11.64 -2.09 -0.88
C TYR A 158 -11.92 -1.03 0.21
N ASN A 159 -12.98 -0.24 0.02
CA ASN A 159 -13.35 0.84 0.94
C ASN A 159 -13.77 0.32 2.31
N VAL A 160 -14.54 -0.77 2.40
CA VAL A 160 -14.88 -1.40 3.69
C VAL A 160 -13.63 -1.68 4.51
N LEU A 161 -12.60 -2.27 3.90
CA LEU A 161 -11.34 -2.55 4.61
C LEU A 161 -10.54 -1.28 4.90
N ALA A 162 -10.50 -0.34 3.96
CA ALA A 162 -9.84 0.95 4.16
C ALA A 162 -10.41 1.68 5.38
N ASP A 163 -11.74 1.71 5.51
CA ASP A 163 -12.45 2.32 6.65
C ASP A 163 -12.13 1.61 7.96
N CYS A 164 -12.04 0.27 7.96
CA CYS A 164 -11.64 -0.48 9.14
C CYS A 164 -10.18 -0.18 9.57
N TYR A 165 -9.26 0.00 8.61
CA TYR A 165 -7.89 0.41 8.92
C TYR A 165 -7.82 1.85 9.45
N ARG A 166 -8.63 2.77 8.92
CA ARG A 166 -8.74 4.14 9.45
C ARG A 166 -9.29 4.16 10.87
N ALA A 167 -10.36 3.40 11.13
CA ALA A 167 -10.93 3.27 12.47
C ALA A 167 -9.92 2.68 13.47
N ALA A 168 -9.18 1.65 13.06
CA ALA A 168 -8.11 1.08 13.89
C ALA A 168 -7.01 2.12 14.17
N ALA A 169 -6.59 2.87 13.15
CA ALA A 169 -5.56 3.89 13.28
C ALA A 169 -5.96 5.02 14.21
N GLN A 170 -7.21 5.47 14.15
CA GLN A 170 -7.77 6.45 15.07
C GLN A 170 -7.71 5.95 16.53
N GLN A 171 -8.05 4.68 16.79
CA GLN A 171 -8.00 4.11 18.15
C GLN A 171 -6.57 3.91 18.65
N ILE A 172 -5.63 3.61 17.74
CA ILE A 172 -4.21 3.39 18.06
C ILE A 172 -3.47 4.73 18.26
N GLY A 173 -3.95 5.81 17.64
CA GLY A 173 -3.25 7.11 17.61
C GLY A 173 -2.13 7.15 16.57
N GLU A 174 -2.33 6.51 15.41
CA GLU A 174 -1.37 6.43 14.30
C GLU A 174 -2.04 6.80 12.98
N VAL A 175 -1.26 7.03 11.92
CA VAL A 175 -1.81 7.18 10.56
C VAL A 175 -2.19 5.80 9.97
N PRO A 176 -3.22 5.71 9.12
CA PRO A 176 -3.69 4.42 8.58
C PRO A 176 -2.62 3.63 7.83
N SER A 177 -1.78 4.32 7.05
CA SER A 177 -0.66 3.73 6.31
C SER A 177 0.36 3.07 7.24
N THR A 178 0.65 3.68 8.40
CA THR A 178 1.54 3.11 9.43
C THR A 178 0.95 1.86 10.06
N VAL A 179 -0.34 1.87 10.43
CA VAL A 179 -1.02 0.68 10.95
C VAL A 179 -0.96 -0.47 9.95
N GLN A 180 -1.23 -0.16 8.68
CA GLN A 180 -1.13 -1.14 7.60
C GLN A 180 0.30 -1.70 7.45
N ALA A 181 1.33 -0.85 7.47
CA ALA A 181 2.71 -1.27 7.32
C ALA A 181 3.19 -2.14 8.50
N VAL A 182 2.87 -1.77 9.75
CA VAL A 182 3.25 -2.55 10.93
C VAL A 182 2.56 -3.91 10.95
N THR A 183 1.25 -3.94 10.72
CA THR A 183 0.51 -5.20 10.70
C THR A 183 0.97 -6.10 9.55
N TRP A 184 1.35 -5.52 8.40
CA TRP A 184 2.00 -6.22 7.30
C TRP A 184 3.34 -6.85 7.70
N VAL A 185 4.26 -6.09 8.29
CA VAL A 185 5.56 -6.61 8.76
C VAL A 185 5.35 -7.78 9.73
N ALA A 186 4.49 -7.60 10.72
CA ALA A 186 4.18 -8.64 11.70
C ALA A 186 3.49 -9.87 11.07
N HIS A 187 2.74 -9.70 9.97
CA HIS A 187 2.05 -10.79 9.29
C HIS A 187 3.01 -11.63 8.44
N ILE A 188 3.86 -10.99 7.63
CA ILE A 188 4.76 -11.72 6.72
C ILE A 188 5.85 -12.49 7.46
N GLU A 189 6.29 -12.04 8.64
CA GLU A 189 7.34 -12.72 9.41
C GLU A 189 6.81 -13.95 10.15
N ARG A 190 5.59 -13.86 10.70
CA ARG A 190 4.94 -15.03 11.31
C ARG A 190 4.78 -16.18 10.30
N ASN A 191 4.56 -15.84 9.03
CA ASN A 191 4.41 -16.83 7.96
C ASN A 191 5.75 -17.36 7.41
N ARG A 192 6.89 -16.76 7.77
CA ARG A 192 8.23 -17.28 7.41
C ARG A 192 8.78 -18.26 8.44
N GLY A 193 8.25 -18.25 9.65
CA GLY A 193 8.60 -19.19 10.73
C GLY A 193 7.71 -20.43 10.80
N ARG A 194 6.91 -20.70 9.77
CA ARG A 194 6.13 -21.93 9.55
C ARG A 194 6.60 -22.58 8.27
#